data_AF-A0A2P4QI07-F1
#
_entry.id   AF-A0A2P4QI07-F1
#
_cell.length_a   1.000
_cell.length_b   1.000
_cell.length_c   1.000
_cell.angle_alpha   90.00
_cell.angle_beta   90.00
_cell.angle_gamma   90.00
#
_symmetry.space_group_name_H-M   'P 1'
#
loop_
_entity.id
_entity.type
_entity.pdbx_description
1 polymer ?
#
loop_
_entity_poly.entity_id
_entity_poly.type
_entity_poly.pdbx_seq_one_letter_code
_entity_poly.pdbx_strand_id
1 'polypeptide(L)'
;MFMNIKTSLFAIYLFLIVVVYLMNLLIGLLNMAIEEDNNRVSYLMQKAEILAEIELFYLLPHQRRWKTWFPEVIHYYADADKTRIEIERLIEKGEWETKEQELTEMRKNLLDKLKIKYDPIDNKAILEKLKIDNEVILEKLKSHDVKLDKLEELEKLKELLKEICAK
;
A
#
# COMPACT_ATOMS: atom_id res chain seq x y z
N MET A 1 -16.19 20.73 -55.33
CA MET A 1 -15.19 21.51 -54.55
C MET A 1 -13.90 20.73 -54.54
N PHE A 2 -12.98 21.04 -55.46
CA PHE A 2 -11.70 20.31 -55.53
C PHE A 2 -10.83 20.73 -54.35
N MET A 3 -10.46 19.79 -53.48
CA MET A 3 -9.47 20.07 -52.44
C MET A 3 -8.14 20.43 -53.12
N ASN A 4 -7.54 21.53 -52.67
CA ASN A 4 -6.22 21.94 -53.17
C ASN A 4 -5.19 20.84 -52.91
N ILE A 5 -4.29 20.62 -53.85
CA ILE A 5 -3.24 19.58 -53.77
C ILE A 5 -2.42 19.69 -52.47
N LYS A 6 -2.12 20.91 -52.03
CA LYS A 6 -1.40 21.16 -50.77
C LYS A 6 -2.19 20.69 -49.55
N THR A 7 -3.49 20.94 -49.54
CA THR A 7 -4.40 20.53 -48.46
C THR A 7 -4.60 19.02 -48.45
N SER A 8 -4.70 18.41 -49.63
CA SER A 8 -4.79 16.95 -49.78
C SER A 8 -3.51 16.24 -49.30
N LEU A 9 -2.33 16.77 -49.66
CA LEU A 9 -1.04 16.23 -49.20
C LEU A 9 -0.88 16.34 -47.67
N PHE A 10 -1.26 17.48 -47.09
CA PHE A 10 -1.23 17.68 -45.65
C PHE A 10 -2.17 16.71 -44.91
N ALA A 11 -3.38 16.48 -45.45
CA ALA A 11 -4.32 15.52 -44.88
C ALA A 11 -3.78 14.08 -44.91
N ILE A 12 -3.14 13.67 -46.00
CA ILE A 12 -2.50 12.34 -46.13
C ILE A 12 -1.36 12.20 -45.11
N TYR A 13 -0.51 13.22 -44.98
CA TYR A 13 0.58 13.23 -44.00
C TYR A 13 0.07 13.11 -42.55
N LEU A 14 -0.95 13.89 -42.19
CA LEU A 14 -1.56 13.82 -40.86
C LEU A 14 -2.18 12.44 -40.61
N PHE A 15 -2.88 11.89 -41.58
CA PHE A 15 -3.47 10.55 -41.48
C PHE A 15 -2.42 9.47 -41.24
N LEU A 16 -1.30 9.52 -41.97
CA LEU A 16 -0.18 8.59 -41.78
C LEU A 16 0.43 8.71 -40.38
N ILE A 17 0.61 9.93 -39.85
CA ILE A 17 1.09 10.13 -38.47
C ILE A 17 0.11 9.56 -37.46
N VAL A 18 -1.19 9.83 -37.62
CA VAL A 18 -2.18 9.36 -36.65
C VAL A 18 -2.23 7.83 -36.63
N VAL A 19 -2.34 7.20 -37.79
CA VAL A 19 -2.50 5.75 -37.90
C VAL A 19 -1.21 5.00 -37.56
N VAL A 20 -0.05 5.48 -37.99
CA VAL A 20 1.21 4.74 -37.81
C VAL A 20 1.90 5.12 -36.51
N TYR A 21 1.96 6.40 -36.15
CA TYR A 21 2.74 6.84 -34.99
C TYR A 21 1.88 6.90 -33.72
N LEU A 22 0.76 7.61 -33.76
CA LEU A 22 -0.10 7.80 -32.58
C LEU A 22 -0.78 6.52 -32.14
N MET A 23 -1.34 5.71 -33.05
CA MET A 23 -1.99 4.45 -32.65
C MET A 23 -0.98 3.46 -32.06
N ASN A 24 0.21 3.33 -32.64
CA ASN A 24 1.24 2.44 -32.11
C ASN A 24 1.76 2.91 -30.75
N LEU A 25 1.94 4.23 -30.57
CA LEU A 25 2.29 4.82 -29.29
C LEU A 25 1.19 4.59 -28.25
N LEU A 26 -0.09 4.79 -28.62
CA LEU A 26 -1.23 4.59 -27.75
C LEU A 26 -1.36 3.13 -27.32
N ILE A 27 -1.20 2.18 -28.25
CA ILE A 27 -1.20 0.74 -27.95
C ILE A 27 -0.08 0.40 -26.98
N GLY A 28 1.14 0.94 -27.18
CA GLY A 28 2.27 0.71 -26.28
C GLY A 28 2.03 1.24 -24.86
N LEU A 29 1.51 2.47 -24.75
CA LEU A 29 1.14 3.07 -23.46
C LEU A 29 0.01 2.30 -22.76
N LEU A 30 -1.00 1.90 -23.53
CA LEU A 30 -2.13 1.13 -23.00
C LEU A 30 -1.67 -0.24 -22.49
N ASN A 31 -0.77 -0.91 -23.21
CA ASN A 31 -0.23 -2.20 -22.78
C ASN A 31 0.53 -2.09 -21.45
N MET A 32 1.33 -1.03 -21.28
CA MET A 32 2.06 -0.79 -20.03
C MET A 32 1.10 -0.53 -18.85
N ALA A 33 0.05 0.28 -19.06
CA ALA A 33 -0.95 0.54 -18.03
C ALA A 33 -1.78 -0.71 -17.68
N ILE A 34 -2.12 -1.54 -18.66
CA ILE A 34 -2.82 -2.81 -18.43
C ILE A 34 -1.95 -3.78 -17.64
N GLU A 35 -0.65 -3.86 -17.95
CA GLU A 35 0.29 -4.73 -17.23
C GLU A 35 0.42 -4.32 -15.76
N GLU A 36 0.46 -3.02 -15.47
CA GLU A 36 0.49 -2.48 -14.10
C GLU A 36 -0.82 -2.74 -13.33
N ASP A 37 -1.98 -2.64 -14.00
CA ASP A 37 -3.30 -2.82 -13.37
C ASP A 37 -3.84 -4.27 -13.41
N ASN A 38 -3.12 -5.22 -14.03
CA ASN A 38 -3.47 -6.64 -14.02
C ASN A 38 -3.15 -7.30 -12.66
N ASN A 39 -3.72 -6.75 -11.60
CA ASN A 39 -3.59 -7.25 -10.26
C ASN A 39 -4.79 -8.13 -9.90
N ARG A 40 -4.54 -9.43 -9.75
CA ARG A 40 -5.54 -10.42 -9.31
C ARG A 40 -6.20 -10.03 -8.00
N VAL A 41 -5.49 -9.37 -7.09
CA VAL A 41 -6.03 -8.92 -5.80
C VAL A 41 -7.08 -7.83 -6.01
N SER A 42 -6.76 -6.81 -6.83
CA SER A 42 -7.71 -5.73 -7.18
C SER A 42 -8.96 -6.29 -7.85
N TYR A 43 -8.81 -7.24 -8.78
CA TYR A 43 -9.93 -7.91 -9.44
C TYR A 43 -10.85 -8.63 -8.44
N LEU A 44 -10.27 -9.40 -7.51
CA LEU A 44 -11.04 -10.12 -6.49
C LEU A 44 -11.75 -9.16 -5.53
N MET A 45 -11.10 -8.04 -5.18
CA MET A 45 -11.69 -7.00 -4.34
C MET A 45 -12.92 -6.38 -5.02
N GLN A 46 -12.78 -5.90 -6.26
CA GLN A 46 -13.89 -5.32 -7.02
C GLN A 46 -15.02 -6.33 -7.23
N LYS A 47 -14.67 -7.59 -7.49
CA LYS A 47 -15.68 -8.67 -7.61
C LYS A 47 -16.46 -8.87 -6.31
N ALA A 48 -15.80 -8.82 -5.16
CA ALA A 48 -16.45 -8.94 -3.86
C ALA A 48 -17.34 -7.73 -3.56
N GLU A 49 -16.88 -6.52 -3.91
CA GLU A 49 -17.66 -5.28 -3.76
C GLU A 49 -18.95 -5.31 -4.58
N ILE A 50 -18.85 -5.65 -5.87
CA ILE A 50 -20.02 -5.79 -6.76
C ILE A 50 -20.98 -6.88 -6.24
N LEU A 51 -20.45 -8.00 -5.77
CA LEU A 51 -21.27 -9.08 -5.23
C LEU A 51 -22.03 -8.62 -3.98
N ALA A 52 -21.38 -7.92 -3.05
CA ALA A 52 -22.02 -7.37 -1.85
C ALA A 52 -23.11 -6.35 -2.21
N GLU A 53 -22.88 -5.51 -3.22
CA GLU A 53 -23.88 -4.55 -3.72
C GLU A 53 -25.12 -5.27 -4.27
N ILE A 54 -24.91 -6.30 -5.10
CA ILE A 54 -25.99 -7.14 -5.63
C ILE A 54 -26.78 -7.79 -4.50
N GLU A 55 -26.09 -8.39 -3.54
CA GLU A 55 -26.69 -9.09 -2.41
C GLU A 55 -27.52 -8.17 -1.50
N LEU A 56 -27.02 -6.95 -1.28
CA LEU A 56 -27.66 -6.01 -0.37
C LEU A 56 -28.83 -5.26 -1.01
N PHE A 57 -28.69 -4.84 -2.28
CA PHE A 57 -29.63 -3.92 -2.92
C PHE A 57 -30.51 -4.54 -4.01
N TYR A 58 -30.04 -5.59 -4.70
CA TYR A 58 -30.71 -6.10 -5.89
C TYR A 58 -31.43 -7.44 -5.68
N LEU A 59 -31.19 -8.15 -4.57
CA LEU A 59 -31.88 -9.40 -4.24
C LEU A 59 -33.15 -9.21 -3.42
N LEU A 60 -34.22 -9.91 -3.82
CA LEU A 60 -35.47 -9.94 -3.07
C LEU A 60 -35.33 -10.76 -1.77
N PRO A 61 -36.15 -10.49 -0.73
CA PRO A 61 -36.04 -11.18 0.56
C PRO A 61 -36.11 -12.71 0.48
N HIS A 62 -36.84 -13.28 -0.49
CA HIS A 62 -36.92 -14.72 -0.66
C HIS A 62 -35.67 -15.32 -1.32
N GLN A 63 -35.00 -14.59 -2.22
CA GLN A 63 -33.77 -15.01 -2.89
C GLN A 63 -32.59 -15.05 -1.90
N ARG A 64 -32.52 -14.08 -0.97
CA ARG A 64 -31.51 -14.07 0.10
C ARG A 64 -31.64 -15.21 1.10
N ARG A 65 -32.81 -15.87 1.15
CA ARG A 65 -33.08 -17.02 2.02
C ARG A 65 -32.95 -18.36 1.29
N TRP A 66 -32.55 -18.36 0.02
CA TRP A 66 -32.30 -19.60 -0.72
C TRP A 66 -31.00 -20.24 -0.25
N LYS A 67 -31.14 -21.32 0.53
CA LYS A 67 -30.01 -22.09 1.08
C LYS A 67 -29.03 -22.63 0.03
N THR A 68 -29.49 -22.77 -1.21
CA THR A 68 -28.66 -23.21 -2.34
C THR A 68 -27.70 -22.12 -2.84
N TRP A 69 -28.07 -20.84 -2.71
CA TRP A 69 -27.24 -19.70 -3.10
C TRP A 69 -26.49 -19.12 -1.90
N PHE A 70 -27.14 -19.12 -0.73
CA PHE A 70 -26.59 -18.66 0.56
C PHE A 70 -26.59 -19.83 1.55
N PRO A 71 -25.53 -20.64 1.58
CA PRO A 71 -25.44 -21.73 2.54
C PRO A 71 -25.38 -21.17 3.97
N GLU A 72 -26.02 -21.89 4.89
CA GLU A 72 -26.05 -21.51 6.32
C GLU A 72 -24.68 -21.65 6.98
N VAL A 73 -23.84 -22.55 6.47
CA VAL A 73 -22.48 -22.81 6.95
C VAL A 73 -21.53 -22.88 5.77
N ILE A 74 -20.42 -22.16 5.83
CA ILE A 74 -19.35 -22.22 4.83
C ILE A 74 -18.15 -22.93 5.44
N HIS A 75 -17.76 -24.07 4.86
CA HIS A 75 -16.58 -24.81 5.28
C HIS A 75 -15.37 -24.34 4.48
N TYR A 76 -14.39 -23.75 5.15
CA TYR A 76 -13.10 -23.41 4.57
C TYR A 76 -12.02 -24.36 5.10
N TYR A 77 -11.17 -24.84 4.19
CA TYR A 77 -9.96 -25.55 4.56
C TYR A 77 -8.82 -24.55 4.72
N ALA A 78 -8.21 -24.53 5.90
CA ALA A 78 -7.02 -23.75 6.18
C ALA A 78 -5.93 -24.68 6.72
N ASP A 79 -4.73 -24.52 6.18
CA ASP A 79 -3.55 -25.25 6.63
C ASP A 79 -3.06 -24.63 7.94
N ALA A 80 -3.07 -25.42 9.02
CA ALA A 80 -2.74 -24.94 10.35
C ALA A 80 -1.31 -24.39 10.46
N ASP A 81 -0.35 -24.96 9.72
CA ASP A 81 1.04 -24.53 9.78
C ASP A 81 1.26 -23.23 9.01
N LYS A 82 0.66 -23.11 7.82
CA LYS A 82 0.69 -21.84 7.06
C LYS A 82 -0.02 -20.72 7.82
N THR A 83 -1.15 -21.02 8.45
CA THR A 83 -1.87 -20.05 9.27
C THR A 83 -1.04 -19.60 10.45
N ARG A 84 -0.30 -20.52 11.12
CA ARG A 84 0.59 -20.16 12.23
C ARG A 84 1.67 -19.16 11.77
N ILE A 85 2.36 -19.46 10.68
CA ILE A 85 3.43 -18.62 10.12
C ILE A 85 2.91 -17.21 9.79
N GLU A 86 1.73 -17.11 9.15
CA GLU A 86 1.19 -15.81 8.77
C GLU A 86 0.73 -14.99 10.00
N ILE A 87 0.17 -15.64 11.02
CA ILE A 87 -0.22 -14.96 12.26
C ILE A 87 1.03 -14.42 12.99
N GLU A 88 2.10 -15.21 13.09
CA GLU A 88 3.38 -14.75 13.65
C GLU A 88 3.93 -13.54 12.88
N ARG A 89 3.90 -13.59 11.54
CA ARG A 89 4.29 -12.45 10.68
C ARG A 89 3.46 -11.19 10.94
N LEU A 90 2.14 -11.33 11.09
CA LEU A 90 1.23 -10.20 11.36
C LEU A 90 1.48 -9.61 12.75
N ILE A 91 1.80 -10.45 13.73
CA ILE A 91 2.17 -10.03 15.08
C ILE A 91 3.47 -9.22 15.04
N GLU A 92 4.51 -9.73 14.37
CA GLU A 92 5.80 -9.02 14.24
C GLU A 92 5.65 -7.66 13.56
N LYS A 93 4.77 -7.56 12.57
CA LYS A 93 4.47 -6.30 11.87
C LYS A 93 3.56 -5.36 12.66
N GLY A 94 2.97 -5.80 13.78
CA GLY A 94 1.99 -5.05 14.54
C GLY A 94 0.64 -4.87 13.84
N GLU A 95 0.38 -5.64 12.77
CA GLU A 95 -0.87 -5.61 11.99
C GLU A 95 -1.95 -6.54 12.56
N TRP A 96 -1.58 -7.40 13.51
CA TRP A 96 -2.49 -8.37 14.13
C TRP A 96 -3.59 -7.71 15.00
N GLU A 97 -3.26 -6.62 15.69
CA GLU A 97 -4.19 -5.93 16.57
C GLU A 97 -4.99 -4.84 15.83
N THR A 98 -6.24 -5.16 15.50
CA THR A 98 -7.22 -4.19 14.98
C THR A 98 -8.12 -3.66 16.09
N LYS A 99 -8.65 -2.45 15.92
CA LYS A 99 -9.49 -1.75 16.93
C LYS A 99 -10.86 -2.40 17.19
N GLU A 100 -11.24 -3.42 16.41
CA GLU A 100 -12.53 -4.10 16.51
C GLU A 100 -12.57 -5.06 17.70
N GLN A 101 -13.21 -4.61 18.77
CA GLN A 101 -13.35 -5.36 20.02
C GLN A 101 -14.11 -6.69 19.82
N GLU A 102 -15.07 -6.73 18.89
CA GLU A 102 -15.92 -7.90 18.60
C GLU A 102 -15.11 -9.11 18.09
N LEU A 103 -13.96 -8.89 17.45
CA LEU A 103 -13.10 -9.96 16.95
C LEU A 103 -12.09 -10.48 17.99
N THR A 104 -11.99 -9.83 19.15
CA THR A 104 -10.96 -10.13 20.16
C THR A 104 -11.10 -11.54 20.72
N GLU A 105 -12.34 -11.98 21.00
CA GLU A 105 -12.61 -13.31 21.55
C GLU A 105 -12.32 -14.42 20.53
N MET A 106 -12.73 -14.22 19.27
CA MET A 106 -12.43 -15.16 18.18
C MET A 106 -10.92 -15.29 17.94
N ARG A 107 -10.16 -14.19 18.03
CA ARG A 107 -8.70 -14.20 17.91
C ARG A 107 -8.03 -14.99 19.04
N LYS A 108 -8.46 -14.77 20.28
CA LYS A 108 -7.96 -15.54 21.43
C LYS A 108 -8.22 -17.03 21.25
N ASN A 109 -9.43 -17.39 20.85
CA ASN A 109 -9.79 -18.78 20.56
C ASN A 109 -8.95 -19.39 19.42
N LEU A 110 -8.63 -18.59 18.39
CA LEU A 110 -7.77 -19.04 17.29
C LEU A 110 -6.32 -19.27 17.74
N LEU A 111 -5.75 -18.33 18.49
CA LEU A 111 -4.38 -18.45 19.05
C LEU A 111 -4.26 -19.68 19.96
N ASP A 112 -5.26 -19.93 20.81
CA ASP A 112 -5.34 -21.10 21.67
C ASP A 112 -5.37 -22.41 20.86
N LYS A 113 -6.27 -22.48 19.85
CA LYS A 113 -6.36 -23.64 18.96
C LYS A 113 -5.08 -23.91 18.17
N LEU A 114 -4.40 -22.86 17.71
CA LEU A 114 -3.14 -22.97 16.98
C LEU A 114 -1.91 -23.15 17.89
N LYS A 115 -2.12 -23.07 19.22
CA LYS A 115 -1.10 -23.15 20.28
C LYS A 115 -0.03 -22.07 20.15
N ILE A 116 -0.40 -20.88 19.71
CA ILE A 116 0.48 -19.72 19.59
C ILE A 116 0.49 -18.99 20.93
N LYS A 117 1.66 -18.83 21.54
CA LYS A 117 1.82 -17.99 22.73
C LYS A 117 1.90 -16.53 22.29
N TYR A 118 0.81 -15.80 22.45
CA TYR A 118 0.74 -14.36 22.18
C TYR A 118 0.12 -13.66 23.39
N ASP A 119 0.89 -12.80 24.05
CA ASP A 119 0.38 -11.91 25.08
C ASP A 119 0.29 -10.48 24.53
N PRO A 120 -0.92 -9.93 24.33
CA PRO A 120 -1.10 -8.57 23.81
C PRO A 120 -0.51 -7.50 24.74
N ILE A 121 -0.37 -7.79 26.04
CA ILE A 121 0.13 -6.84 27.03
C ILE A 121 1.63 -6.58 26.82
N ASP A 122 2.38 -7.64 26.53
CA ASP A 122 3.84 -7.55 26.35
C ASP A 122 4.20 -6.82 25.06
N ASN A 123 3.48 -7.10 23.97
CA ASN A 123 3.74 -6.46 22.68
C ASN A 123 3.28 -5.00 22.62
N LYS A 124 2.19 -4.63 23.30
CA LYS A 124 1.80 -3.22 23.44
C LYS A 124 2.85 -2.43 24.21
N ALA A 125 3.39 -3.00 25.29
CA ALA A 125 4.47 -2.39 26.06
C ALA A 125 5.77 -2.28 25.23
N ILE A 126 6.10 -3.29 24.42
CA ILE A 126 7.24 -3.25 23.50
C ILE A 126 7.05 -2.18 22.41
N LEU A 127 5.86 -2.07 21.81
CA LEU A 127 5.55 -1.08 20.78
C LEU A 127 5.59 0.35 21.33
N GLU A 128 5.08 0.55 22.54
CA GLU A 128 5.11 1.83 23.24
C GLU A 128 6.55 2.22 23.59
N LYS A 129 7.37 1.27 24.05
CA LYS A 129 8.80 1.45 24.30
C LYS A 129 9.57 1.80 23.01
N LEU A 130 9.29 1.11 21.90
CA LEU A 130 9.89 1.40 20.59
C LEU A 130 9.51 2.79 20.05
N LYS A 131 8.27 3.25 20.28
CA LYS A 131 7.85 4.61 19.92
C LYS A 131 8.63 5.65 20.71
N ILE A 132 8.75 5.45 22.03
CA ILE A 132 9.52 6.34 22.91
C ILE A 132 10.98 6.37 22.49
N ASP A 133 11.60 5.21 22.23
CA ASP A 133 13.00 5.12 21.82
C ASP A 133 13.26 5.86 20.48
N ASN A 134 12.36 5.75 19.50
CA ASN A 134 12.46 6.46 18.23
C ASN A 134 12.31 7.99 18.39
N GLU A 135 11.42 8.46 19.26
CA GLU A 135 11.24 9.90 19.52
C GLU A 135 12.46 10.50 20.22
N VAL A 136 13.04 9.78 21.19
CA VAL A 136 14.30 10.15 21.85
C VAL A 136 15.48 10.19 20.88
N ILE A 137 15.55 9.25 19.93
CA ILE A 137 16.58 9.24 18.88
C ILE A 137 16.43 10.46 17.97
N LEU A 138 15.20 10.82 17.56
CA LEU A 138 14.93 11.99 16.73
C LEU A 138 15.34 13.31 17.42
N GLU A 139 15.05 13.47 18.72
CA GLU A 139 15.50 14.64 19.48
C GLU A 139 17.02 14.70 19.59
N LYS A 140 17.68 13.56 19.84
CA LYS A 140 19.15 13.48 19.89
C LYS A 140 19.78 13.85 18.55
N LEU A 141 19.19 13.43 17.42
CA LEU A 141 19.68 13.79 16.09
C LEU A 141 19.55 15.30 15.83
N LYS A 142 18.40 15.91 16.15
CA LYS A 142 18.21 17.37 16.05
C LYS A 142 19.21 18.15 16.90
N SER A 143 19.52 17.67 18.11
CA SER A 143 20.51 18.30 18.98
C SER A 143 21.94 18.22 18.43
N HIS A 144 22.30 17.13 17.75
CA HIS A 144 23.61 16.98 17.13
C HIS A 144 23.75 17.84 15.88
N ASP A 145 22.69 17.99 15.08
CA ASP A 145 22.65 18.84 13.89
C ASP A 145 23.01 20.30 14.25
N VAL A 146 22.36 20.85 15.28
CA VAL A 146 22.64 22.20 15.80
C VAL A 146 24.07 22.37 16.33
N LYS A 147 24.68 21.29 16.85
CA LYS A 147 26.08 21.33 17.28
C LYS A 147 27.05 21.32 16.10
N LEU A 148 26.68 20.66 15.00
CA LEU A 148 27.47 20.57 13.78
C LEU A 148 27.52 21.94 13.07
N ASP A 149 26.39 22.62 12.95
CA ASP A 149 26.31 23.97 12.36
C ASP A 149 27.22 24.96 13.08
N LYS A 150 27.20 24.95 14.42
CA LYS A 150 28.05 25.81 15.25
C LYS A 150 29.54 25.49 15.08
N LEU A 151 29.89 24.23 14.80
CA LEU A 151 31.27 23.82 14.60
C LEU A 151 31.78 24.30 13.23
N GLU A 152 30.94 24.22 12.21
CA GLU A 152 31.24 24.70 10.85
C GLU A 152 31.44 26.23 10.82
N GLU A 153 30.62 26.99 11.56
CA GLU A 153 30.82 28.44 11.72
C GLU A 153 32.18 28.77 12.38
N LEU A 154 32.58 27.97 13.36
CA LEU A 154 33.85 28.14 14.08
C LEU A 154 35.06 27.83 13.20
N GLU A 155 34.92 26.88 12.28
CA GLU A 155 35.94 26.53 11.29
C GLU A 155 36.09 27.63 10.23
N LYS A 156 34.97 28.17 9.71
CA LYS A 156 34.97 29.34 8.81
C LYS A 156 35.65 30.57 9.44
N LEU A 157 35.41 30.82 10.72
CA LEU A 157 36.07 31.90 11.46
C LEU A 157 37.58 31.70 11.60
N LYS A 158 38.04 30.46 11.83
CA LYS A 158 39.48 30.14 11.89
C LYS A 158 40.18 30.36 10.55
N GLU A 159 39.53 29.99 9.44
CA GLU A 159 40.06 30.18 8.08
C GLU A 159 40.28 31.67 7.79
N LEU A 160 39.27 32.50 8.07
CA LEU A 160 39.36 33.96 7.92
C LEU A 160 40.47 34.58 8.77
N LEU A 161 40.68 34.08 9.99
CA LEU A 161 41.71 34.59 10.89
C LEU A 161 43.13 34.28 10.40
N LYS A 162 43.32 33.10 9.76
CA LYS A 162 44.60 32.76 9.10
C LYS A 162 44.89 33.69 7.93
N GLU A 163 43.89 34.03 7.12
CA GLU A 163 44.07 34.95 5.98
C GLU A 163 44.45 36.37 6.44
N ILE A 164 43.89 36.84 7.55
CA ILE A 164 44.23 38.16 8.12
C ILE A 164 45.65 38.16 8.71
N CYS A 165 46.06 37.10 9.40
CA CYS A 165 47.41 36.99 9.97
C CYS A 165 48.53 36.73 8.94
N ALA A 166 48.19 36.31 7.72
CA ALA A 166 49.14 36.09 6.64
C ALA A 166 49.44 37.35 5.80
N LYS A 167 48.83 38.49 6.14
CA LYS A 167 48.94 39.78 5.44
C LYS A 167 49.64 40.82 6.31
#